data_AF-A0A1G9AWY0-F1
#
_entry.id   AF-A0A1G9AWY0-F1
#
_cell.length_a   1.000
_cell.length_b   1.000
_cell.length_c   1.000
_cell.angle_alpha   90.00
_cell.angle_beta   90.00
_cell.angle_gamma   90.00
#
_symmetry.space_group_name_H-M   'P 1'
#
loop_
_entity.id
_entity.type
_entity.pdbx_description
1 polymer ?
#
loop_
_entity_poly.entity_id
_entity_poly.type
_entity_poly.pdbx_seq_one_letter_code
_entity_poly.pdbx_strand_id
1 'polypeptide(L)'
;MPLFFTISGMFATGAFQRPWRVVARSRVAKFLYLYVLWDCVHTALLALVPGFDTASAGSPAEFIEQLTISPPNLWYLYALALYFTVARALRRVPKPVMLGAALILSAVVAAGYVPIEANRGSLLQNLLFFLAGLYFRPYVERLADTTGPRRAVLITAGYGVAVLALLATGAQRFPGAWPAVCVVATLFGVSAGPLVASVRGLGDGLAWLGRRTLPIYVIHMPVLALLHKALIGPLSRVGALGQYAFVFVYPAVMTALIVALCLLAESLLLKARATWLFELPGRRIK
;
A
#
# COMPACT_ATOMS: atom_id res chain seq x y z
N MET A 1 -5.78 2.55 0.49
CA MET A 1 -4.82 1.75 1.29
C MET A 1 -5.41 0.94 2.47
N PRO A 2 -6.55 1.29 3.09
CA PRO A 2 -7.12 0.52 4.23
C PRO A 2 -7.27 -0.99 4.00
N LEU A 3 -7.80 -1.38 2.82
CA LEU A 3 -7.94 -2.78 2.44
C LEU A 3 -6.59 -3.51 2.42
N PHE A 4 -5.56 -2.89 1.85
CA PHE A 4 -4.23 -3.49 1.72
C PHE A 4 -3.62 -3.76 3.10
N PHE A 5 -3.74 -2.82 4.04
CA PHE A 5 -3.29 -3.04 5.42
C PHE A 5 -4.11 -4.10 6.15
N THR A 6 -5.42 -4.17 5.92
CA THR A 6 -6.27 -5.24 6.45
C THR A 6 -5.77 -6.62 5.98
N ILE A 7 -5.58 -6.80 4.67
CA ILE A 7 -5.04 -8.05 4.10
C ILE A 7 -3.64 -8.36 4.66
N SER A 8 -2.80 -7.34 4.82
CA SER A 8 -1.46 -7.49 5.41
C SER A 8 -1.51 -7.96 6.87
N GLY A 9 -2.46 -7.44 7.65
CA GLY A 9 -2.73 -7.87 9.02
C GLY A 9 -3.18 -9.33 9.08
N MET A 10 -4.03 -9.77 8.16
CA MET A 10 -4.45 -11.17 8.05
C MET A 10 -3.26 -12.11 7.77
N PHE A 11 -2.36 -11.72 6.85
CA PHE A 11 -1.14 -12.48 6.58
C PHE A 11 -0.15 -12.48 7.75
N ALA A 12 -0.23 -11.49 8.64
CA ALA A 12 0.57 -11.42 9.84
C ALA A 12 0.07 -12.35 10.96
N THR A 13 -1.18 -12.82 10.95
CA THR A 13 -1.76 -13.66 12.02
C THR A 13 -0.95 -14.94 12.28
N GLY A 14 -0.51 -15.64 11.24
CA GLY A 14 0.30 -16.85 11.41
C GLY A 14 1.71 -16.57 11.97
N ALA A 15 2.30 -15.44 11.58
CA ALA A 15 3.59 -15.00 12.12
C ALA A 15 3.45 -14.50 13.56
N PHE A 16 2.30 -13.96 13.94
CA PHE A 16 2.01 -13.47 15.27
C PHE A 16 2.07 -14.57 16.35
N GLN A 17 1.90 -15.84 16.00
CA GLN A 17 1.98 -16.95 16.97
C GLN A 17 3.41 -17.53 17.11
N ARG A 18 4.34 -17.20 16.20
CA ARG A 18 5.69 -17.77 16.16
C ARG A 18 6.68 -17.10 17.13
N PRO A 19 7.83 -17.72 17.43
CA PRO A 19 8.88 -17.10 18.27
C PRO A 19 9.42 -15.80 17.66
N TRP A 20 9.68 -14.80 18.49
CA TRP A 20 10.11 -13.47 18.02
C TRP A 20 11.38 -13.51 17.16
N ARG A 21 12.37 -14.33 17.52
CA ARG A 21 13.64 -14.43 16.76
C ARG A 21 13.43 -14.80 15.28
N VAL A 22 12.47 -15.67 14.99
CA VAL A 22 12.17 -16.13 13.62
C VAL A 22 11.43 -15.04 12.84
N VAL A 23 10.50 -14.34 13.51
CA VAL A 23 9.62 -13.37 12.85
C VAL A 23 10.27 -12.00 12.71
N ALA A 24 11.07 -11.59 13.68
CA ALA A 24 11.86 -10.37 13.62
C ALA A 24 12.75 -10.35 12.37
N ARG A 25 13.39 -11.48 12.02
CA ARG A 25 14.18 -11.56 10.78
C ARG A 25 13.31 -11.56 9.52
N SER A 26 12.31 -12.44 9.47
CA SER A 26 11.55 -12.69 8.24
C SER A 26 10.53 -11.60 7.87
N ARG A 27 10.08 -10.79 8.83
CA ARG A 27 9.12 -9.70 8.62
C ARG A 27 9.74 -8.34 8.88
N VAL A 28 10.23 -8.10 10.10
CA VAL A 28 10.70 -6.76 10.50
C VAL A 28 12.00 -6.41 9.79
N ALA A 29 13.04 -7.22 9.95
CA ALA A 29 14.34 -6.98 9.33
C ALA A 29 14.26 -7.05 7.80
N LYS A 30 13.49 -7.98 7.22
CA LYS A 30 13.27 -8.04 5.76
C LYS A 30 12.65 -6.74 5.24
N PHE A 31 11.55 -6.26 5.84
CA PHE A 31 10.89 -5.05 5.35
C PHE A 31 11.72 -3.79 5.61
N LEU A 32 12.39 -3.68 6.75
CA LEU A 32 13.31 -2.56 7.02
C LEU A 32 14.52 -2.57 6.08
N TYR A 33 15.11 -3.74 5.81
CA TYR A 33 16.19 -3.88 4.85
C TYR A 33 15.74 -3.44 3.45
N LEU A 34 14.59 -3.92 2.98
CA LEU A 34 14.07 -3.55 1.68
C LEU A 34 13.72 -2.06 1.60
N TYR A 35 13.17 -1.50 2.68
CA TYR A 35 12.91 -0.06 2.79
C TYR A 35 14.20 0.74 2.61
N VAL A 36 15.20 0.52 3.46
CA VAL A 36 16.48 1.26 3.41
C VAL A 36 17.19 1.06 2.07
N LEU A 37 17.22 -0.17 1.56
CA LEU A 37 17.91 -0.49 0.32
C LEU A 37 17.29 0.23 -0.88
N TRP A 38 15.97 0.13 -1.02
CA TRP A 38 15.28 0.77 -2.14
C TRP A 38 15.17 2.27 -1.98
N ASP A 39 15.19 2.78 -0.76
CA ASP A 39 15.30 4.21 -0.50
C ASP A 39 16.61 4.77 -1.07
N CYS A 40 17.74 4.13 -0.77
CA CYS A 40 19.04 4.47 -1.38
C CYS A 40 19.00 4.42 -2.91
N VAL A 41 18.37 3.38 -3.49
CA VAL A 41 18.24 3.23 -4.94
C VAL A 41 17.36 4.33 -5.53
N HIS A 42 16.24 4.68 -4.88
CA HIS A 42 15.33 5.74 -5.31
C HIS A 42 16.06 7.08 -5.29
N THR A 43 16.75 7.41 -4.21
CA THR A 43 17.55 8.65 -4.11
C THR A 43 18.57 8.74 -5.25
N ALA A 44 19.32 7.66 -5.50
CA ALA A 44 20.33 7.65 -6.57
C ALA A 44 19.71 7.79 -7.97
N LEU A 45 18.59 7.13 -8.25
CA LEU A 45 17.94 7.17 -9.56
C LEU A 45 17.19 8.49 -9.80
N LEU A 46 16.54 9.03 -8.77
CA LEU A 46 15.82 10.30 -8.86
C LEU A 46 16.78 11.49 -8.99
N ALA A 47 17.99 11.41 -8.41
CA ALA A 47 19.04 12.41 -8.65
C ALA A 47 19.41 12.57 -10.14
N LEU A 48 19.18 11.53 -10.98
CA LEU A 48 19.40 11.58 -12.44
C LEU A 48 18.23 12.23 -13.21
N VAL A 49 17.13 12.56 -12.52
CA VAL A 49 15.91 13.16 -13.06
C VAL A 49 15.55 14.42 -12.26
N PRO A 50 16.35 15.49 -12.35
CA PRO A 50 16.04 16.74 -11.68
C PRO A 50 14.72 17.34 -12.22
N GLY A 51 13.81 17.74 -11.32
CA GLY A 51 12.51 18.33 -11.67
C GLY A 51 11.30 17.39 -11.61
N PHE A 52 11.46 16.15 -11.13
CA PHE A 52 10.33 15.28 -10.80
C PHE A 52 9.91 15.54 -9.34
N ASP A 53 8.68 16.00 -9.13
CA ASP A 53 8.10 16.54 -7.87
C ASP A 53 7.98 15.53 -6.70
N THR A 54 8.73 14.44 -6.73
CA THR A 54 8.81 13.48 -5.63
C THR A 54 10.12 13.68 -4.88
N ALA A 55 10.01 13.88 -3.56
CA ALA A 55 11.11 14.07 -2.62
C ALA A 55 12.36 13.26 -3.01
N SER A 56 13.37 13.99 -3.47
CA SER A 56 14.71 13.49 -3.74
C SER A 56 15.63 14.22 -2.78
N ALA A 57 16.29 13.52 -1.87
CA ALA A 57 17.23 14.15 -0.95
C ALA A 57 18.39 14.79 -1.74
N GLY A 58 18.51 16.11 -1.65
CA GLY A 58 19.64 16.87 -2.18
C GLY A 58 20.86 16.85 -1.25
N SER A 59 20.69 16.38 0.00
CA SER A 59 21.76 16.30 1.00
C SER A 59 21.66 15.06 1.89
N PRO A 60 22.76 14.62 2.56
CA PRO A 60 22.72 13.54 3.55
C PRO A 60 21.80 13.82 4.74
N ALA A 61 21.63 15.09 5.11
CA ALA A 61 20.72 15.51 6.17
C ALA A 61 19.25 15.35 5.74
N GLU A 62 18.90 15.77 4.51
CA GLU A 62 17.59 15.53 3.90
C GLU A 62 17.31 14.04 3.68
N PHE A 63 18.34 13.23 3.43
CA PHE A 63 18.19 11.78 3.33
C PHE A 63 17.84 11.16 4.69
N ILE A 64 18.52 11.57 5.76
CA ILE A 64 18.19 11.13 7.13
C ILE A 64 16.79 11.63 7.51
N GLU A 65 16.43 12.85 7.15
CA GLU A 65 15.10 13.42 7.33
C GLU A 65 14.04 12.68 6.51
N GLN A 66 14.28 12.28 5.26
CA GLN A 66 13.32 11.46 4.50
C GLN A 66 13.18 10.06 5.11
N LEU A 67 14.29 9.47 5.56
CA LEU A 67 14.31 8.14 6.15
C LEU A 67 13.56 8.07 7.49
N THR A 68 13.62 9.15 8.30
CA THR A 68 13.06 9.21 9.67
C THR A 68 11.83 10.11 9.81
N ILE A 69 11.80 11.23 9.09
CA ILE A 69 10.81 12.28 9.21
C ILE A 69 9.75 12.19 8.11
N SER A 70 10.08 12.08 6.82
CA SER A 70 9.04 12.02 5.76
C SER A 70 9.22 10.78 4.89
N PRO A 71 8.74 9.60 5.34
CA PRO A 71 8.97 8.34 4.63
C PRO A 71 8.49 8.47 3.17
N PRO A 72 9.38 8.27 2.19
CA PRO A 72 9.05 8.40 0.77
C PRO A 72 8.08 7.29 0.35
N ASN A 73 7.83 7.16 -0.95
CA ASN A 73 6.81 6.25 -1.53
C ASN A 73 6.85 4.80 -1.02
N LEU A 74 7.95 4.37 -0.39
CA LEU A 74 8.19 3.06 0.22
C LEU A 74 7.69 2.92 1.68
N TRP A 75 7.01 3.95 2.22
CA TRP A 75 6.52 4.00 3.60
C TRP A 75 5.66 2.80 4.02
N TYR A 76 5.01 2.11 3.08
CA TYR A 76 4.20 0.93 3.40
C TYR A 76 5.07 -0.20 3.99
N LEU A 77 6.29 -0.41 3.49
CA LEU A 77 7.21 -1.44 4.04
C LEU A 77 7.60 -1.10 5.48
N TYR A 78 7.90 0.17 5.73
CA TYR A 78 8.16 0.69 7.06
C TYR A 78 6.94 0.52 7.98
N ALA A 79 5.75 0.87 7.50
CA ALA A 79 4.49 0.73 8.23
C ALA A 79 4.22 -0.73 8.62
N LEU A 80 4.44 -1.69 7.71
CA LEU A 80 4.30 -3.12 8.03
C LEU A 80 5.24 -3.58 9.15
N ALA A 81 6.52 -3.19 9.07
CA ALA A 81 7.51 -3.51 10.09
C ALA A 81 7.10 -2.92 11.45
N LEU A 82 6.69 -1.64 11.45
CA LEU A 82 6.27 -0.92 12.64
C LEU A 82 4.98 -1.50 13.24
N TYR A 83 3.92 -1.66 12.46
CA TYR A 83 2.64 -2.17 12.93
C TYR A 83 2.76 -3.58 13.50
N PHE A 84 3.54 -4.45 12.85
CA PHE A 84 3.80 -5.78 13.36
C PHE A 84 4.56 -5.73 14.70
N THR A 85 5.55 -4.85 14.81
CA THR A 85 6.32 -4.64 16.04
C THR A 85 5.44 -4.12 17.17
N VAL A 86 4.61 -3.10 16.91
CA VAL A 86 3.65 -2.52 17.87
C VAL A 86 2.65 -3.58 18.33
N ALA A 87 2.00 -4.28 17.40
CA ALA A 87 1.04 -5.34 17.73
C ALA A 87 1.69 -6.45 18.59
N ARG A 88 2.96 -6.78 18.32
CA ARG A 88 3.68 -7.80 19.06
C ARG A 88 4.14 -7.33 20.44
N ALA A 89 4.63 -6.11 20.56
CA ALA A 89 5.04 -5.51 21.82
C ALA A 89 3.84 -5.39 22.77
N LEU A 90 2.68 -4.98 22.23
CA LEU A 90 1.44 -4.80 22.97
C LEU A 90 0.56 -6.07 23.00
N ARG A 91 1.10 -7.26 22.72
CA ARG A 91 0.32 -8.52 22.67
C ARG A 91 -0.39 -8.89 23.97
N ARG A 92 0.02 -8.31 25.11
CA ARG A 92 -0.58 -8.52 26.43
C ARG A 92 -1.76 -7.57 26.69
N VAL A 93 -1.90 -6.50 25.91
CA VAL A 93 -2.99 -5.53 26.03
C VAL A 93 -4.28 -6.16 25.47
N PRO A 94 -5.44 -5.97 26.13
CA PRO A 94 -6.71 -6.44 25.60
C PRO A 94 -7.00 -5.90 24.19
N LYS A 95 -7.48 -6.77 23.30
CA LYS A 95 -7.78 -6.42 21.89
C LYS A 95 -8.69 -5.19 21.75
N PRO A 96 -9.79 -5.03 22.54
CA PRO A 96 -10.67 -3.87 22.44
C PRO A 96 -9.95 -2.56 22.76
N VAL A 97 -9.03 -2.56 23.74
CA VAL A 97 -8.25 -1.37 24.11
C VAL A 97 -7.33 -0.96 22.97
N MET A 98 -6.65 -1.91 22.35
CA MET A 98 -5.74 -1.61 21.24
C MET A 98 -6.47 -1.13 19.98
N LEU A 99 -7.64 -1.70 19.67
CA LEU A 99 -8.49 -1.24 18.57
C LEU A 99 -9.10 0.13 18.85
N GLY A 100 -9.56 0.38 20.07
CA GLY A 100 -10.07 1.68 20.50
C GLY A 100 -9.01 2.77 20.40
N ALA A 101 -7.80 2.50 20.88
CA ALA A 101 -6.66 3.43 20.75
C ALA A 101 -6.32 3.72 19.28
N ALA A 102 -6.28 2.69 18.42
CA ALA A 102 -6.03 2.87 16.99
C ALA A 102 -7.16 3.63 16.27
N LEU A 103 -8.41 3.44 16.68
CA LEU A 103 -9.56 4.18 16.16
C LEU A 103 -9.50 5.66 16.56
N ILE A 104 -9.22 5.95 17.83
CA ILE A 104 -9.05 7.32 18.32
C ILE A 104 -7.90 7.99 17.57
N LEU A 105 -6.76 7.33 17.46
CA LEU A 105 -5.61 7.83 16.71
C LEU A 105 -5.98 8.12 15.25
N SER A 106 -6.67 7.19 14.58
CA SER A 106 -7.12 7.40 13.20
C SER A 106 -8.10 8.55 13.07
N ALA A 107 -9.01 8.74 14.03
CA ALA A 107 -10.01 9.81 13.99
C ALA A 107 -9.38 11.19 14.25
N VAL A 108 -8.48 11.28 15.24
CA VAL A 108 -7.75 12.51 15.60
C VAL A 108 -6.88 12.98 14.43
N VAL A 109 -6.15 12.05 13.81
CA VAL A 109 -5.29 12.35 12.66
C VAL A 109 -6.12 12.72 11.42
N ALA A 110 -7.23 12.03 11.17
CA ALA A 110 -8.10 12.34 10.04
C ALA A 110 -8.82 13.69 10.17
N ALA A 111 -9.14 14.10 11.40
CA ALA A 111 -9.75 15.40 11.67
C ALA A 111 -8.74 16.57 11.62
N GLY A 112 -7.46 16.31 11.39
CA GLY A 112 -6.43 17.34 11.27
C GLY A 112 -6.01 17.97 12.60
N TYR A 113 -6.35 17.37 13.74
CA TYR A 113 -5.95 17.88 15.06
C TYR A 113 -4.45 17.75 15.35
N VAL A 114 -3.74 16.93 14.57
CA VAL A 114 -2.29 16.85 14.62
C VAL A 114 -1.77 17.29 13.25
N PRO A 115 -0.96 18.35 13.15
CA PRO A 115 -0.33 18.75 11.90
C PRO A 115 0.70 17.68 11.54
N ILE A 116 0.29 16.74 10.71
CA ILE A 116 1.12 15.63 10.28
C ILE A 116 1.35 15.79 8.79
N GLU A 117 2.59 16.13 8.43
CA GLU A 117 2.99 16.25 7.05
C GLU A 117 3.01 14.89 6.33
N ALA A 118 2.60 14.92 5.06
CA ALA A 118 2.78 13.84 4.09
C ALA A 118 2.26 12.45 4.55
N ASN A 119 3.03 11.39 4.29
CA ASN A 119 2.64 9.99 4.44
C ASN A 119 2.46 9.54 5.91
N ARG A 120 2.92 10.33 6.88
CA ARG A 120 2.80 10.00 8.32
C ARG A 120 1.35 9.95 8.79
N GLY A 121 0.50 10.84 8.28
CA GLY A 121 -0.92 10.88 8.65
C GLY A 121 -1.61 9.58 8.21
N SER A 122 -1.31 9.16 6.99
CA SER A 122 -1.73 7.86 6.46
C SER A 122 -1.18 6.69 7.29
N LEU A 123 0.07 6.76 7.76
CA LEU A 123 0.65 5.71 8.60
C LEU A 123 -0.10 5.57 9.94
N LEU A 124 -0.45 6.64 10.62
CA LEU A 124 -1.14 6.51 11.91
C LEU A 124 -2.60 6.05 11.72
N GLN A 125 -3.28 6.54 10.70
CA GLN A 125 -4.65 6.12 10.37
C GLN A 125 -4.74 4.63 10.01
N ASN A 126 -3.76 4.13 9.25
CA ASN A 126 -3.82 2.76 8.73
C ASN A 126 -3.47 1.66 9.75
N LEU A 127 -2.96 2.02 10.92
CA LEU A 127 -2.73 1.08 12.02
C LEU A 127 -4.03 0.36 12.41
N LEU A 128 -5.15 1.08 12.44
CA LEU A 128 -6.48 0.52 12.73
C LEU A 128 -6.81 -0.65 11.80
N PHE A 129 -6.62 -0.47 10.50
CA PHE A 129 -6.94 -1.48 9.49
C PHE A 129 -6.02 -2.69 9.57
N PHE A 130 -4.74 -2.48 9.84
CA PHE A 130 -3.81 -3.59 10.08
C PHE A 130 -4.21 -4.42 11.29
N LEU A 131 -4.55 -3.78 12.41
CA LEU A 131 -4.99 -4.47 13.63
C LEU A 131 -6.35 -5.15 13.45
N ALA A 132 -7.27 -4.53 12.72
CA ALA A 132 -8.55 -5.12 12.36
C ALA A 132 -8.34 -6.39 11.53
N GLY A 133 -7.47 -6.35 10.52
CA GLY A 133 -7.11 -7.53 9.73
C GLY A 133 -6.45 -8.63 10.56
N LEU A 134 -5.57 -8.27 11.50
CA LEU A 134 -4.89 -9.21 12.37
C LEU A 134 -5.86 -9.96 13.31
N TYR A 135 -6.83 -9.23 13.89
CA TYR A 135 -7.73 -9.75 14.93
C TYR A 135 -9.04 -10.32 14.39
N PHE A 136 -9.58 -9.76 13.31
CA PHE A 136 -10.83 -10.18 12.72
C PHE A 136 -10.64 -11.08 11.49
N ARG A 137 -9.44 -11.61 11.25
CA ARG A 137 -9.15 -12.52 10.13
C ARG A 137 -10.24 -13.58 9.88
N PRO A 138 -10.73 -14.36 10.88
CA PRO A 138 -11.77 -15.36 10.64
C PRO A 138 -13.11 -14.77 10.16
N TYR A 139 -13.44 -13.55 10.58
CA TYR A 139 -14.66 -12.86 10.16
C TYR A 139 -14.52 -12.32 8.74
N VAL A 140 -13.33 -11.82 8.38
CA VAL A 140 -13.03 -11.33 7.03
C VAL A 140 -13.03 -12.50 6.02
N GLU A 141 -12.42 -13.63 6.39
CA GLU A 141 -12.46 -14.87 5.58
C GLU A 141 -13.91 -15.36 5.42
N ARG A 142 -14.67 -15.47 6.51
CA ARG A 142 -16.09 -15.85 6.43
C ARG A 142 -16.91 -14.88 5.59
N LEU A 143 -16.65 -13.58 5.65
CA LEU A 143 -17.33 -12.61 4.81
C LEU A 143 -17.02 -12.86 3.33
N ALA A 144 -15.76 -13.08 2.97
CA ALA A 144 -15.37 -13.41 1.61
C ALA A 144 -16.05 -14.71 1.13
N ASP A 145 -16.05 -15.76 1.95
CA ASP A 145 -16.60 -17.08 1.59
C ASP A 145 -18.13 -17.08 1.48
N THR A 146 -18.83 -16.30 2.32
CA THR A 146 -20.30 -16.25 2.35
C THR A 146 -20.89 -15.17 1.43
N THR A 147 -20.05 -14.41 0.73
CA THR A 147 -20.53 -13.35 -0.17
C THR A 147 -20.88 -13.94 -1.53
N GLY A 148 -22.19 -14.11 -1.76
CA GLY A 148 -22.73 -14.31 -3.10
C GLY A 148 -22.83 -13.00 -3.91
N PRO A 149 -23.11 -13.08 -5.22
CA PRO A 149 -23.15 -11.92 -6.12
C PRO A 149 -24.14 -10.84 -5.67
N ARG A 150 -25.32 -11.22 -5.16
CA ARG A 150 -26.32 -10.27 -4.63
C ARG A 150 -25.77 -9.47 -3.45
N ARG A 151 -25.10 -10.12 -2.50
CA ARG A 151 -24.55 -9.46 -1.31
C ARG A 151 -23.42 -8.51 -1.67
N ALA A 152 -22.55 -8.89 -2.61
CA ALA A 152 -21.51 -7.99 -3.10
C ALA A 152 -22.09 -6.77 -3.80
N VAL A 153 -23.13 -6.92 -4.63
CA VAL A 153 -23.82 -5.78 -5.27
C VAL A 153 -24.41 -4.86 -4.21
N LEU A 154 -25.07 -5.39 -3.17
CA LEU A 154 -25.61 -4.59 -2.07
C LEU A 154 -24.51 -3.83 -1.30
N ILE A 155 -23.39 -4.49 -0.99
CA ILE A 155 -22.24 -3.84 -0.32
C ILE A 155 -21.63 -2.76 -1.23
N THR A 156 -21.54 -3.02 -2.54
CA THR A 156 -21.03 -2.07 -3.54
C THR A 156 -21.93 -0.85 -3.65
N ALA A 157 -23.25 -1.07 -3.73
CA ALA A 157 -24.24 -0.01 -3.76
C ALA A 157 -24.22 0.81 -2.46
N GLY A 158 -24.12 0.14 -1.31
CA GLY A 158 -23.98 0.78 0.00
C GLY A 158 -22.71 1.63 0.10
N TYR A 159 -21.59 1.15 -0.43
CA TYR A 159 -20.36 1.94 -0.54
C TYR A 159 -20.54 3.16 -1.44
N GLY A 160 -21.16 3.00 -2.61
CA GLY A 160 -21.47 4.12 -3.51
C GLY A 160 -22.33 5.18 -2.85
N VAL A 161 -23.40 4.78 -2.15
CA VAL A 161 -24.26 5.69 -1.38
C VAL A 161 -23.48 6.39 -0.26
N ALA A 162 -22.64 5.67 0.48
CA ALA A 162 -21.83 6.26 1.54
C ALA A 162 -20.85 7.31 1.01
N VAL A 163 -20.21 7.04 -0.14
CA VAL A 163 -19.30 7.99 -0.81
C VAL A 163 -20.07 9.22 -1.30
N LEU A 164 -21.22 9.02 -1.96
CA LEU A 164 -22.06 10.12 -2.44
C LEU A 164 -22.57 10.98 -1.29
N ALA A 165 -23.01 10.36 -0.20
CA ALA A 165 -23.44 11.07 1.00
C ALA A 165 -22.30 11.89 1.62
N LEU A 166 -21.08 11.34 1.68
CA LEU A 166 -19.90 12.06 2.17
C LEU A 166 -19.58 13.29 1.32
N LEU A 167 -19.65 13.14 -0.01
CA LEU A 167 -19.42 14.23 -0.96
C LEU A 167 -20.51 15.31 -0.87
N ALA A 168 -21.78 14.91 -0.77
CA ALA A 168 -22.91 15.83 -0.71
C ALA A 168 -23.00 16.60 0.61
N THR A 169 -22.65 15.97 1.73
CA THR A 169 -22.75 16.58 3.07
C THR A 169 -21.50 17.36 3.49
N GLY A 170 -20.40 17.24 2.76
CA GLY A 170 -19.11 17.80 3.18
C GLY A 170 -18.61 17.24 4.52
N ALA A 171 -19.15 16.08 4.96
CA ALA A 171 -18.88 15.49 6.27
C ALA A 171 -17.45 14.96 6.45
N GLN A 172 -16.55 15.21 5.48
CA GLN A 172 -15.12 14.90 5.57
C GLN A 172 -14.45 15.53 6.80
N ARG A 173 -15.03 16.61 7.35
CA ARG A 173 -14.54 17.29 8.56
C ARG A 173 -14.92 16.59 9.88
N PHE A 174 -15.87 15.64 9.86
CA PHE A 174 -16.29 14.96 11.08
C PHE A 174 -15.27 13.90 11.52
N PRO A 175 -14.78 13.95 12.78
CA PRO A 175 -13.88 12.93 13.32
C PRO A 175 -14.63 11.59 13.37
N GLY A 176 -14.27 10.67 12.46
CA GLY A 176 -14.88 9.34 12.34
C GLY A 176 -15.52 9.04 10.99
N ALA A 177 -15.89 10.06 10.20
CA ALA A 177 -16.45 9.86 8.86
C ALA A 177 -15.45 9.13 7.94
N TRP A 178 -14.18 9.54 8.00
CA TRP A 178 -13.11 8.91 7.23
C TRP A 178 -12.83 7.45 7.61
N PRO A 179 -12.60 7.09 8.89
CA PRO A 179 -12.52 5.69 9.31
C PRO A 179 -13.73 4.86 8.88
N ALA A 180 -14.95 5.39 9.03
CA ALA A 180 -16.17 4.68 8.64
C ALA A 180 -16.20 4.38 7.14
N VAL A 181 -15.92 5.36 6.29
CA VAL A 181 -15.84 5.17 4.83
C VAL A 181 -14.75 4.17 4.47
N CYS A 182 -13.60 4.22 5.14
CA CYS A 182 -12.51 3.26 4.94
C CYS A 182 -12.88 1.83 5.36
N VAL A 183 -13.69 1.66 6.41
CA VAL A 183 -14.25 0.35 6.80
C VAL A 183 -15.19 -0.16 5.70
N VAL A 184 -16.12 0.68 5.22
CA VAL A 184 -17.04 0.28 4.15
C VAL A 184 -16.27 -0.06 2.87
N ALA A 185 -15.26 0.74 2.50
CA ALA A 185 -14.38 0.46 1.36
C ALA A 185 -13.64 -0.88 1.51
N THR A 186 -13.20 -1.21 2.73
CA THR A 186 -12.54 -2.48 3.04
C THR A 186 -13.52 -3.64 2.91
N LEU A 187 -14.73 -3.51 3.45
CA LEU A 187 -15.79 -4.52 3.31
C LEU A 187 -16.16 -4.74 1.84
N PHE A 188 -16.29 -3.66 1.06
CA PHE A 188 -16.49 -3.71 -0.38
C PHE A 188 -15.36 -4.52 -1.05
N GLY A 189 -14.10 -4.16 -0.81
CA GLY A 189 -12.96 -4.87 -1.41
C GLY A 189 -12.89 -6.36 -1.07
N VAL A 190 -13.15 -6.71 0.19
CA VAL A 190 -13.22 -8.13 0.64
C VAL A 190 -14.38 -8.87 -0.03
N SER A 191 -15.53 -8.21 -0.19
CA SER A 191 -16.74 -8.82 -0.76
C SER A 191 -16.69 -8.95 -2.30
N ALA A 192 -16.08 -7.99 -2.98
CA ALA A 192 -15.96 -7.97 -4.44
C ALA A 192 -14.82 -8.87 -4.94
N GLY A 193 -13.76 -9.05 -4.14
CA GLY A 193 -12.58 -9.84 -4.50
C GLY A 193 -12.89 -11.26 -5.02
N PRO A 194 -13.70 -12.07 -4.31
CA PRO A 194 -14.09 -13.41 -4.77
C PRO A 194 -14.84 -13.43 -6.11
N LEU A 195 -15.66 -12.41 -6.40
CA LEU A 195 -16.39 -12.31 -7.67
C LEU A 195 -15.47 -12.00 -8.84
N VAL A 196 -14.49 -11.13 -8.64
CA VAL A 196 -13.48 -10.86 -9.67
C VAL A 196 -12.59 -12.08 -9.87
N ALA A 197 -12.26 -12.78 -8.78
CA ALA A 197 -11.46 -14.00 -8.81
C ALA A 197 -12.16 -15.17 -9.51
N SER A 198 -13.50 -15.21 -9.54
CA SER A 198 -14.25 -16.28 -10.22
C SER A 198 -14.34 -16.11 -11.74
N VAL A 199 -13.99 -14.94 -12.28
CA VAL A 199 -13.92 -14.71 -13.73
C VAL A 199 -12.68 -15.40 -14.30
N ARG A 200 -12.89 -16.42 -15.14
CA ARG A 200 -11.81 -17.20 -15.76
C ARG A 200 -10.84 -16.30 -16.53
N GLY A 201 -9.54 -16.53 -16.37
CA GLY A 201 -8.48 -15.73 -16.99
C GLY A 201 -8.18 -14.41 -16.25
N LEU A 202 -9.21 -13.63 -15.89
CA LEU A 202 -9.02 -12.39 -15.13
C LEU A 202 -8.57 -12.67 -13.69
N GLY A 203 -9.24 -13.62 -13.01
CA GLY A 203 -8.87 -14.01 -11.65
C GLY A 203 -7.46 -14.56 -11.55
N ASP A 204 -7.07 -15.44 -12.48
CA ASP A 204 -5.73 -16.01 -12.53
C ASP A 204 -4.65 -14.95 -12.80
N GLY A 205 -4.92 -14.04 -13.73
CA GLY A 205 -4.03 -12.93 -14.07
C GLY A 205 -3.84 -11.96 -12.90
N LEU A 206 -4.92 -11.56 -12.24
CA LEU A 206 -4.86 -10.69 -11.06
C LEU A 206 -4.18 -11.37 -9.88
N ALA A 207 -4.42 -12.67 -9.66
CA ALA A 207 -3.72 -13.44 -8.63
C ALA A 207 -2.23 -13.56 -8.94
N TRP A 208 -1.85 -13.75 -10.21
CA TRP A 208 -0.46 -13.77 -10.66
C TRP A 208 0.25 -12.43 -10.41
N LEU A 209 -0.45 -11.32 -10.68
CA LEU A 209 0.04 -9.97 -10.41
C LEU A 209 0.14 -9.71 -8.90
N GLY A 210 -0.86 -10.13 -8.13
CA GLY A 210 -0.92 -10.03 -6.66
C GLY A 210 0.28 -10.67 -5.97
N ARG A 211 0.78 -11.80 -6.50
CA ARG A 211 1.98 -12.48 -6.01
C ARG A 211 3.29 -11.71 -6.28
N ARG A 212 3.30 -10.74 -7.20
CA ARG A 212 4.45 -9.91 -7.60
C ARG A 212 4.29 -8.43 -7.23
N THR A 213 3.44 -8.16 -6.25
CA THR A 213 3.21 -6.79 -5.77
C THR A 213 4.45 -6.13 -5.20
N LEU A 214 5.34 -6.88 -4.54
CA LEU A 214 6.56 -6.33 -3.95
C LEU A 214 7.51 -5.72 -5.00
N PRO A 215 7.96 -6.45 -6.04
CA PRO A 215 8.77 -5.89 -7.13
C PRO A 215 8.14 -4.65 -7.78
N ILE A 216 6.84 -4.70 -8.08
CA ILE A 216 6.12 -3.57 -8.68
C ILE A 216 6.14 -2.38 -7.72
N TYR A 217 5.84 -2.61 -6.44
CA TYR A 217 5.83 -1.56 -5.42
C TYR A 217 7.18 -0.86 -5.28
N VAL A 218 8.30 -1.58 -5.36
CA VAL A 218 9.63 -0.96 -5.21
C VAL A 218 10.18 -0.37 -6.51
N ILE A 219 9.83 -0.91 -7.69
CA ILE A 219 10.37 -0.46 -8.99
C ILE A 219 9.54 0.65 -9.65
N HIS A 220 8.23 0.73 -9.38
CA HIS A 220 7.33 1.62 -10.14
C HIS A 220 7.73 3.09 -10.09
N MET A 221 8.24 3.59 -8.96
CA MET A 221 8.61 5.00 -8.82
C MET A 221 9.77 5.40 -9.74
N PRO A 222 10.93 4.72 -9.72
CA PRO A 222 11.98 4.98 -10.70
C PRO A 222 11.50 4.85 -12.15
N VAL A 223 10.71 3.83 -12.47
CA VAL A 223 10.17 3.64 -13.83
C VAL A 223 9.27 4.81 -14.22
N LEU A 224 8.40 5.26 -13.31
CA LEU A 224 7.51 6.39 -13.52
C LEU A 224 8.31 7.69 -13.73
N ALA A 225 9.35 7.94 -12.93
CA ALA A 225 10.21 9.12 -13.08
C ALA A 225 10.93 9.14 -14.44
N LEU A 226 11.47 7.99 -14.86
CA LEU A 226 12.13 7.85 -16.17
C LEU A 226 11.15 8.02 -17.33
N LEU A 227 9.96 7.41 -17.23
CA LEU A 227 8.89 7.58 -18.22
C LEU A 227 8.42 9.03 -18.28
N HIS A 228 8.23 9.68 -17.13
CA HIS A 228 7.85 11.09 -17.07
C HIS A 228 8.86 11.97 -17.81
N LYS A 229 10.17 11.79 -17.53
CA LYS A 229 11.25 12.50 -18.24
C LYS A 229 11.21 12.26 -19.75
N ALA A 230 10.96 11.02 -20.18
CA ALA A 230 10.92 10.65 -21.60
C ALA A 230 9.65 11.16 -22.32
N LEU A 231 8.51 11.17 -21.63
CA LEU A 231 7.19 11.38 -22.22
C LEU A 231 6.65 12.80 -22.06
N ILE A 232 7.14 13.60 -21.09
CA ILE A 232 6.64 14.97 -20.88
C ILE A 232 6.83 15.88 -22.10
N GLY A 233 7.96 15.76 -22.80
CA GLY A 233 8.25 16.52 -24.02
C GLY A 233 7.30 16.19 -25.19
N PRO A 234 7.12 14.90 -25.55
CA PRO A 234 6.15 14.50 -26.56
C PRO A 234 4.68 14.81 -26.19
N LEU A 235 4.26 14.56 -24.95
CA LEU A 235 2.88 14.78 -24.53
C LEU A 235 2.48 16.26 -24.48
N SER A 236 3.40 17.16 -24.11
CA SER A 236 3.14 18.61 -24.08
C SER A 236 2.92 19.21 -25.48
N ARG A 237 3.25 18.49 -26.55
CA ARG A 237 3.06 18.92 -27.96
C ARG A 237 1.75 18.41 -28.58
N VAL A 238 0.99 17.60 -27.85
CA VAL A 238 -0.31 17.09 -28.33
C VAL A 238 -1.36 18.20 -28.21
N GLY A 239 -2.01 18.54 -29.32
CA GLY A 239 -3.07 19.56 -29.35
C GLY A 239 -4.28 19.21 -28.48
N ALA A 240 -5.11 20.19 -28.15
CA ALA A 240 -6.20 20.09 -27.16
C ALA A 240 -7.16 18.90 -27.40
N LEU A 241 -7.50 18.59 -28.66
CA LEU A 241 -8.36 17.44 -29.01
C LEU A 241 -7.72 16.08 -28.70
N GLY A 242 -6.40 15.95 -28.84
CA GLY A 242 -5.69 14.75 -28.43
C GLY A 242 -5.70 14.60 -26.91
N GLN A 243 -5.52 15.69 -26.16
CA GLN A 243 -5.48 15.67 -24.70
C GLN A 243 -6.76 15.07 -24.07
N TYR A 244 -7.95 15.36 -24.61
CA TYR A 244 -9.21 14.78 -24.10
C TYR A 244 -9.30 13.26 -24.28
N ALA A 245 -8.87 12.73 -25.43
CA ALA A 245 -8.80 11.28 -25.66
C ALA A 245 -7.72 10.62 -24.77
N PHE A 246 -6.61 11.34 -24.54
CA PHE A 246 -5.56 10.90 -23.64
C PHE A 246 -6.07 10.79 -22.19
N VAL A 247 -6.95 11.66 -21.68
CA VAL A 247 -7.40 11.58 -20.26
C VAL A 247 -7.96 10.21 -19.87
N PHE A 248 -8.71 9.54 -20.76
CA PHE A 248 -9.31 8.24 -20.45
C PHE A 248 -8.41 7.05 -20.76
N VAL A 249 -7.60 7.14 -21.83
CA VAL A 249 -6.76 6.03 -22.29
C VAL A 249 -5.40 6.04 -21.60
N TYR A 250 -4.83 7.22 -21.35
CA TYR A 250 -3.50 7.40 -20.78
C TYR A 250 -3.33 6.70 -19.43
N PRO A 251 -4.23 6.83 -18.43
CA PRO A 251 -4.01 6.18 -17.15
C PRO A 251 -3.96 4.65 -17.26
N ALA A 252 -4.84 4.06 -18.07
CA ALA A 252 -4.89 2.62 -18.28
C ALA A 252 -3.64 2.11 -19.01
N VAL A 253 -3.25 2.77 -20.11
CA VAL A 253 -2.07 2.40 -20.90
C VAL A 253 -0.79 2.61 -20.11
N MET A 254 -0.64 3.74 -19.40
CA MET A 254 0.52 3.99 -18.55
C MET A 254 0.62 3.00 -17.41
N THR A 255 -0.49 2.65 -16.76
CA THR A 255 -0.48 1.64 -15.70
C THR A 255 -0.02 0.30 -16.24
N ALA A 256 -0.55 -0.15 -17.39
CA ALA A 256 -0.14 -1.39 -18.03
C ALA A 256 1.35 -1.36 -18.43
N LEU A 257 1.82 -0.25 -18.99
CA LEU A 257 3.21 -0.06 -19.38
C LEU A 257 4.16 -0.10 -18.17
N ILE A 258 3.85 0.64 -17.11
CA ILE A 258 4.66 0.67 -15.87
C ILE A 258 4.71 -0.73 -15.26
N VAL A 259 3.57 -1.42 -15.15
CA VAL A 259 3.53 -2.79 -14.63
C VAL A 259 4.38 -3.72 -15.48
N ALA A 260 4.26 -3.67 -16.81
CA ALA A 260 5.05 -4.49 -17.72
C ALA A 260 6.56 -4.23 -17.57
N LEU A 261 6.97 -2.96 -17.49
CA LEU A 261 8.36 -2.57 -17.29
C LEU A 261 8.89 -3.00 -15.92
N CYS A 262 8.09 -2.91 -14.85
CA CYS A 262 8.48 -3.40 -13.53
C CYS A 262 8.73 -4.91 -13.53
N LEU A 263 7.84 -5.68 -14.18
CA LEU A 263 7.95 -7.13 -14.30
C LEU A 263 9.14 -7.54 -15.18
N LEU A 264 9.39 -6.79 -16.25
CA LEU A 264 10.58 -6.98 -17.08
C LEU A 264 11.85 -6.72 -16.27
N ALA A 265 11.93 -5.60 -15.55
CA ALA A 265 13.05 -5.24 -14.69
C ALA A 265 13.28 -6.31 -13.61
N GLU A 266 12.22 -6.78 -12.93
CA GLU A 266 12.30 -7.90 -12.00
C GLU A 266 12.93 -9.12 -12.67
N SER A 267 12.42 -9.52 -13.84
CA SER A 267 12.91 -10.71 -14.56
C SER A 267 14.40 -10.59 -14.94
N LEU A 268 14.85 -9.41 -15.34
CA LEU A 268 16.25 -9.13 -15.70
C LEU A 268 17.16 -9.15 -14.46
N LEU A 269 16.72 -8.52 -13.37
CA LEU A 269 17.45 -8.51 -12.10
C LEU A 269 17.58 -9.91 -11.49
N LEU A 270 16.54 -10.73 -11.60
CA LEU A 270 16.59 -12.14 -11.18
C LEU A 270 17.54 -12.97 -12.05
N LYS A 271 17.55 -12.76 -13.38
CA LYS A 271 18.53 -13.38 -14.29
C LYS A 271 19.97 -12.97 -13.95
N ALA A 272 20.18 -11.72 -13.55
CA ALA A 272 21.46 -11.21 -13.10
C ALA A 272 21.85 -11.66 -11.67
N ARG A 273 21.06 -12.56 -11.04
CA ARG A 273 21.24 -13.06 -9.66
C ARG A 273 21.21 -11.95 -8.59
N ALA A 274 20.58 -10.81 -8.88
CA ALA A 274 20.40 -9.72 -7.93
C ALA A 274 19.20 -9.94 -6.98
N THR A 275 19.04 -11.17 -6.47
CA THR A 275 17.92 -11.55 -5.58
C THR A 275 17.93 -10.79 -4.26
N TRP A 276 19.09 -10.28 -3.86
CA TRP A 276 19.29 -9.44 -2.68
C TRP A 276 18.54 -8.10 -2.73
N LEU A 277 18.07 -7.67 -3.91
CA LEU A 277 17.21 -6.49 -4.08
C LEU A 277 15.77 -6.74 -3.63
N PHE A 278 15.30 -7.99 -3.64
CA PHE A 278 13.89 -8.32 -3.33
C PHE A 278 13.75 -9.15 -2.05
N GLU A 279 14.83 -9.75 -1.58
CA GLU A 279 14.84 -10.56 -0.37
C GLU A 279 16.04 -10.26 0.51
N LEU A 280 15.84 -10.42 1.83
CA LEU A 280 16.93 -10.33 2.79
C LEU A 280 17.91 -11.49 2.53
N PRO A 281 19.21 -11.23 2.30
CA PRO A 281 20.22 -12.27 2.18
C PRO A 281 20.23 -13.15 3.44
N GLY A 282 19.87 -14.42 3.27
CA GLY A 282 19.83 -15.40 4.35
C GLY A 282 20.74 -16.57 4.04
N ARG A 283 21.65 -16.91 4.97
CA ARG A 283 22.26 -18.25 5.02
C ARG A 283 21.09 -19.25 5.01
N ARG A 284 21.09 -20.19 4.05
CA ARG A 284 20.24 -21.39 4.11
C ARG A 284 20.52 -22.04 5.46
N ILE A 285 19.60 -21.91 6.40
CA ILE A 285 19.59 -22.77 7.58
C ILE A 285 19.07 -24.10 7.01
N LYS A 286 20.01 -25.02 6.75
CA LYS A 286 19.70 -26.44 6.60
C LYS A 286 19.13 -26.95 7.92
#